data_AF-H3C288-F1
#
_entry.id   AF-H3C288-F1
#
_cell.length_a   1.000
_cell.length_b   1.000
_cell.length_c   1.000
_cell.angle_alpha   90.00
_cell.angle_beta   90.00
_cell.angle_gamma   90.00
#
_symmetry.space_group_name_H-M   'P 1'
#
loop_
_entity.id
_entity.type
_entity.pdbx_description
1 polymer ?
#
loop_
_entity_poly.entity_id
_entity_poly.type
_entity_poly.pdbx_seq_one_letter_code
_entity_poly.pdbx_strand_id
1 'polypeptide(L)'
;DQNDWMGPPSHPDGSTKSVPINPDETCGDGWVCEHRWRQIKNMVIFRNVVNGQPHSNWWDNNSNQVAFGRGNRGFIVFNNDDWDLDVTLNTGLPAGTYCDVISGQKEGGRCTGKQIHVGSDGRAHFRISNRDEDPFVAIHAESKL
;
A
#
# COMPACT_ATOMS: atom_id res chain seq x y z
N ASP A 1 1.32 13.32 22.24
CA ASP A 1 2.02 13.68 20.99
C ASP A 1 3.04 14.76 21.34
N GLN A 2 4.29 14.67 20.90
CA GLN A 2 5.30 15.71 21.19
C GLN A 2 5.19 16.91 20.23
N ASN A 3 4.27 16.88 19.27
CA ASN A 3 4.21 17.81 18.13
C ASN A 3 3.22 18.98 18.24
N ASP A 4 2.53 19.18 19.38
CA ASP A 4 1.55 20.29 19.51
C ASP A 4 2.17 21.71 19.40
N TRP A 5 3.50 21.83 19.38
CA TRP A 5 4.24 23.10 19.44
C TRP A 5 5.40 23.21 18.45
N MET A 6 5.61 22.21 17.57
CA MET A 6 6.66 22.28 16.54
C MET A 6 6.07 22.70 15.19
N GLY A 7 6.40 23.91 14.76
CA GLY A 7 6.12 24.40 13.41
C GLY A 7 7.00 23.72 12.34
N PRO A 8 6.78 24.01 11.06
CA PRO A 8 7.62 23.48 9.98
C PRO A 8 9.09 23.86 10.20
N PRO A 9 10.06 23.08 9.68
CA PRO A 9 11.47 23.45 9.73
C PRO A 9 11.69 24.91 9.30
N SER A 10 12.27 25.72 10.19
CA SER A 10 12.40 27.16 10.00
C SER A 10 13.83 27.66 10.19
N HIS A 11 14.15 28.78 9.56
CA HIS A 11 15.37 29.54 9.80
C HIS A 11 15.29 30.32 11.13
N PRO A 12 16.41 30.85 11.65
CA PRO A 12 16.42 31.65 12.89
C PRO A 12 15.56 32.92 12.83
N ASP A 13 15.26 33.42 11.62
CA ASP A 13 14.39 34.57 11.39
C ASP A 13 12.89 34.21 11.35
N GLY A 14 12.55 32.94 11.57
CA GLY A 14 11.18 32.42 11.55
C GLY A 14 10.62 32.11 10.16
N SER A 15 11.40 32.32 9.09
CA SER A 15 10.98 31.91 7.74
C SER A 15 11.05 30.39 7.55
N THR A 16 10.10 29.82 6.81
CA THR A 16 10.05 28.38 6.53
C THR A 16 11.17 27.98 5.58
N LYS A 17 11.91 26.92 5.91
CA LYS A 17 12.94 26.35 5.04
C LYS A 17 12.32 25.81 3.74
N SER A 18 13.11 25.76 2.67
CA SER A 18 12.74 24.97 1.50
C SER A 18 12.66 23.48 1.85
N VAL A 19 12.04 22.68 0.97
CA VAL A 19 11.92 21.22 1.14
C VAL A 19 12.93 20.55 0.20
N PRO A 20 14.11 20.12 0.68
CA PRO A 20 15.04 19.35 -0.14
C PRO A 20 14.44 17.97 -0.43
N ILE A 21 14.50 17.52 -1.68
CA ILE A 21 14.08 16.18 -2.09
C ILE A 21 15.31 15.34 -2.35
N ASN A 22 15.42 14.23 -1.63
CA ASN A 22 16.51 13.28 -1.75
C ASN A 22 16.30 12.36 -2.98
N PRO A 23 17.35 11.68 -3.48
CA PRO A 23 17.24 10.74 -4.60
C PRO A 23 16.28 9.56 -4.36
N ASP A 24 16.03 9.20 -3.10
CA ASP A 24 15.10 8.15 -2.68
C ASP A 24 13.65 8.66 -2.48
N GLU A 25 13.35 9.86 -2.97
CA GLU A 25 12.09 10.59 -2.82
C GLU A 25 11.75 11.03 -1.39
N THR A 26 12.59 10.78 -0.39
CA THR A 26 12.41 11.32 0.97
C THR A 26 12.75 12.81 1.02
N CYS A 27 12.35 13.49 2.11
CA CYS A 27 12.69 14.89 2.30
C CYS A 27 13.86 15.08 3.27
N GLY A 28 14.66 16.11 3.01
CA GLY A 28 15.75 16.55 3.89
C GLY A 28 15.32 17.59 4.92
N ASP A 29 16.29 18.12 5.68
CA ASP A 29 16.13 19.28 6.58
C ASP A 29 15.01 19.16 7.64
N GLY A 30 14.69 17.94 8.06
CA GLY A 30 13.70 17.68 9.11
C GLY A 30 12.24 17.66 8.60
N TRP A 31 12.02 17.74 7.29
CA TRP A 31 10.71 17.51 6.69
C TRP A 31 10.37 16.02 6.65
N VAL A 32 9.18 15.64 7.12
CA VAL A 32 8.74 14.23 7.22
C VAL A 32 8.31 13.67 5.86
N CYS A 33 7.46 14.42 5.13
CA CYS A 33 6.99 14.10 3.79
C CYS A 33 6.33 12.72 3.62
N GLU A 34 5.37 12.40 4.49
CA GLU A 34 4.57 11.17 4.46
C GLU A 34 3.91 10.96 3.09
N HIS A 35 3.47 12.03 2.44
CA HIS A 35 2.87 12.01 1.09
C HIS A 35 3.82 11.49 -0.01
N ARG A 36 5.12 11.35 0.27
CA ARG A 36 6.13 10.79 -0.64
C ARG A 36 6.49 9.36 -0.31
N TRP A 37 6.15 8.86 0.88
CA TRP A 37 6.39 7.47 1.24
C TRP A 37 5.63 6.58 0.28
N ARG A 38 6.33 5.58 -0.27
CA ARG A 38 5.82 4.68 -1.31
C ARG A 38 4.45 4.12 -0.95
N GLN A 39 4.31 3.62 0.27
CA GLN A 39 3.09 3.02 0.82
C GLN A 39 1.91 4.00 0.78
N ILE A 40 2.14 5.28 1.08
CA ILE A 40 1.10 6.31 1.12
C ILE A 40 0.79 6.82 -0.29
N LYS A 41 1.82 7.21 -1.06
CA LYS A 41 1.68 7.68 -2.44
C LYS A 41 0.95 6.66 -3.31
N ASN A 42 1.32 5.38 -3.19
CA ASN A 42 0.69 4.33 -3.97
C ASN A 42 -0.74 4.02 -3.53
N MET A 43 -1.09 4.21 -2.25
CA MET A 43 -2.48 4.09 -1.81
C MET A 43 -3.36 5.25 -2.24
N VAL A 44 -2.79 6.45 -2.45
CA VAL A 44 -3.49 7.55 -3.14
C VAL A 44 -3.81 7.15 -4.58
N ILE A 45 -2.85 6.56 -5.30
CA ILE A 45 -3.06 6.04 -6.65
C ILE A 45 -4.10 4.90 -6.65
N PHE A 46 -4.00 3.95 -5.71
CA PHE A 46 -4.98 2.87 -5.53
C PHE A 46 -6.39 3.44 -5.45
N ARG A 47 -6.61 4.47 -4.61
CA ARG A 47 -7.92 5.12 -4.46
C ARG A 47 -8.44 5.71 -5.77
N ASN A 48 -7.57 6.29 -6.59
CA ASN A 48 -7.94 6.80 -7.91
C ASN A 48 -8.32 5.66 -8.87
N VAL A 49 -7.55 4.57 -8.89
CA VAL A 49 -7.78 3.40 -9.76
C VAL A 49 -9.11 2.72 -9.45
N VAL A 50 -9.47 2.63 -8.16
CA VAL A 50 -10.70 1.96 -7.71
C VAL A 50 -11.88 2.92 -7.54
N ASN A 51 -11.77 4.16 -8.00
CA ASN A 51 -12.82 5.16 -7.83
C ASN A 51 -14.15 4.67 -8.44
N GLY A 52 -15.25 4.90 -7.73
CA GLY A 52 -16.59 4.45 -8.12
C GLY A 52 -16.87 2.94 -7.95
N GLN A 53 -15.88 2.12 -7.62
CA GLN A 53 -16.11 0.68 -7.39
C GLN A 53 -16.73 0.42 -6.02
N PRO A 54 -17.69 -0.53 -5.91
CA PRO A 54 -18.30 -0.87 -4.63
C PRO A 54 -17.29 -1.54 -3.70
N HIS A 55 -17.55 -1.50 -2.39
CA HIS A 55 -16.90 -2.40 -1.45
C HIS A 55 -17.39 -3.84 -1.69
N SER A 56 -16.48 -4.80 -1.81
CA SER A 56 -16.78 -6.19 -2.15
C SER A 56 -15.79 -7.15 -1.48
N ASN A 57 -16.08 -8.46 -1.53
CA ASN A 57 -15.15 -9.52 -1.13
C ASN A 57 -14.52 -9.32 0.27
N TRP A 58 -15.32 -8.87 1.23
CA TRP A 58 -14.90 -8.80 2.62
C TRP A 58 -14.53 -10.19 3.14
N TRP A 59 -13.43 -10.26 3.87
CA TRP A 59 -12.99 -11.44 4.59
C TRP A 59 -12.31 -10.99 5.88
N ASP A 60 -12.51 -11.76 6.95
CA ASP A 60 -11.77 -11.62 8.20
C ASP A 60 -11.56 -12.99 8.84
N ASN A 61 -10.61 -13.06 9.77
CA ASN A 61 -10.33 -14.27 10.55
C ASN A 61 -10.97 -14.28 11.94
N ASN A 62 -11.97 -13.43 12.20
CA ASN A 62 -12.51 -13.11 13.54
C ASN A 62 -11.50 -12.51 14.53
N SER A 63 -10.38 -11.96 14.04
CA SER A 63 -9.37 -11.24 14.82
C SER A 63 -8.89 -10.00 14.04
N ASN A 64 -7.59 -9.83 13.79
CA ASN A 64 -7.01 -8.64 13.15
C ASN A 64 -6.42 -8.92 11.76
N GLN A 65 -6.77 -10.04 11.13
CA GLN A 65 -6.52 -10.26 9.71
C GLN A 65 -7.80 -9.97 8.93
N VAL A 66 -7.74 -9.01 8.02
CA VAL A 66 -8.89 -8.57 7.23
C VAL A 66 -8.48 -8.32 5.78
N ALA A 67 -9.42 -8.51 4.86
CA ALA A 67 -9.22 -8.22 3.45
C ALA A 67 -10.52 -7.73 2.82
N PHE A 68 -10.40 -6.89 1.80
CA PHE A 68 -11.55 -6.50 0.99
C PHE A 68 -11.15 -6.06 -0.41
N GLY A 69 -12.12 -6.15 -1.31
CA GLY A 69 -12.05 -5.68 -2.68
C GLY A 69 -12.76 -4.36 -2.91
N ARG A 70 -12.41 -3.74 -4.03
CA ARG A 70 -13.12 -2.61 -4.62
C ARG A 70 -13.54 -3.00 -6.03
N GLY A 71 -14.74 -3.60 -6.12
CA GLY A 71 -15.28 -4.16 -7.34
C GLY A 71 -14.31 -5.17 -7.95
N ASN A 72 -13.95 -4.95 -9.21
CA ASN A 72 -12.95 -5.76 -9.93
C ASN A 72 -11.65 -5.00 -10.22
N ARG A 73 -11.36 -3.91 -9.48
CA ARG A 73 -10.22 -3.02 -9.76
C ARG A 73 -9.17 -2.92 -8.68
N GLY A 74 -9.46 -3.31 -7.45
CA GLY A 74 -8.43 -3.40 -6.42
C GLY A 74 -8.80 -4.38 -5.31
N PHE A 75 -7.78 -4.86 -4.63
CA PHE A 75 -7.89 -5.75 -3.49
C PHE A 75 -6.78 -5.42 -2.49
N ILE A 76 -7.11 -5.45 -1.20
CA ILE A 76 -6.19 -5.14 -0.11
C ILE A 76 -6.35 -6.15 1.02
N VAL A 77 -5.25 -6.51 1.66
CA VAL A 77 -5.16 -7.50 2.75
C VAL A 77 -4.29 -6.93 3.86
N PHE A 78 -4.73 -7.06 5.11
CA PHE A 78 -4.05 -6.60 6.31
C PHE A 78 -3.81 -7.77 7.26
N ASN A 79 -2.66 -7.76 7.93
CA ASN A 79 -2.36 -8.64 9.05
C ASN A 79 -1.88 -7.81 10.25
N ASN A 80 -2.74 -7.61 11.23
CA ASN A 80 -2.38 -6.98 12.49
C ASN A 80 -2.55 -7.94 13.69
N ASP A 81 -2.53 -9.25 13.42
CA ASP A 81 -2.41 -10.28 14.44
C ASP A 81 -0.93 -10.59 14.73
N ASP A 82 -0.68 -11.26 15.87
CA ASP A 82 0.67 -11.65 16.29
C ASP A 82 1.21 -12.92 15.58
N TRP A 83 0.56 -13.35 14.49
CA TRP A 83 0.95 -14.52 13.69
C TRP A 83 0.79 -14.27 12.18
N ASP A 84 1.46 -15.10 11.37
CA ASP A 84 1.43 -15.00 9.91
C ASP A 84 0.02 -15.22 9.34
N LEU A 85 -0.34 -14.41 8.34
CA LEU A 85 -1.47 -14.65 7.44
C LEU A 85 -0.96 -15.53 6.28
N ASP A 86 -1.62 -16.66 6.04
CA ASP A 86 -1.35 -17.55 4.90
C ASP A 86 -2.68 -18.14 4.39
N VAL A 87 -3.28 -17.49 3.38
CA VAL A 87 -4.63 -17.83 2.91
C VAL A 87 -4.84 -17.48 1.44
N THR A 88 -5.69 -18.26 0.76
CA THR A 88 -6.16 -17.96 -0.60
C THR A 88 -7.51 -17.25 -0.54
N LEU A 89 -7.59 -16.02 -1.03
CA LEU A 89 -8.77 -15.16 -0.97
C LEU A 89 -9.36 -14.90 -2.36
N ASN A 90 -10.68 -14.69 -2.42
CA ASN A 90 -11.33 -14.22 -3.65
C ASN A 90 -11.11 -12.71 -3.80
N THR A 91 -10.31 -12.32 -4.78
CA THR A 91 -9.98 -10.90 -5.00
C THR A 91 -11.05 -10.18 -5.81
N GLY A 92 -11.78 -10.90 -6.68
CA GLY A 92 -12.64 -10.32 -7.71
C GLY A 92 -11.89 -9.66 -8.87
N LEU A 93 -10.56 -9.72 -8.89
CA LEU A 93 -9.73 -9.19 -9.96
C LEU A 93 -9.64 -10.18 -11.14
N PRO A 94 -9.43 -9.70 -12.37
CA PRO A 94 -9.11 -10.56 -13.50
C PRO A 94 -7.79 -11.31 -13.29
N ALA A 95 -7.69 -12.50 -13.89
CA ALA A 95 -6.49 -13.32 -13.82
C ALA A 95 -5.24 -12.59 -14.33
N GLY A 96 -4.11 -12.85 -13.67
CA GLY A 96 -2.80 -12.35 -14.05
C GLY A 96 -1.91 -12.05 -12.84
N THR A 97 -0.75 -11.49 -13.12
CA THR A 97 0.26 -11.14 -12.11
C THR A 97 0.16 -9.66 -11.77
N TYR A 98 0.09 -9.35 -10.48
CA TYR A 98 -0.04 -7.99 -9.98
C TYR A 98 1.15 -7.66 -9.07
N CYS A 99 1.64 -6.43 -9.19
CA CYS A 99 2.63 -5.90 -8.27
C CYS A 99 1.95 -5.42 -6.99
N ASP A 100 2.46 -5.85 -5.84
CA ASP A 100 2.13 -5.26 -4.56
C ASP A 100 2.71 -3.85 -4.49
N VAL A 101 1.84 -2.87 -4.33
CA VAL A 101 2.21 -1.46 -4.33
C VAL A 101 2.69 -0.96 -2.95
N ILE A 102 2.68 -1.83 -1.94
CA ILE A 102 3.17 -1.53 -0.59
C ILE A 102 4.65 -1.91 -0.47
N SER A 103 4.99 -3.18 -0.73
CA SER A 103 6.39 -3.63 -0.74
C SER A 103 7.19 -3.13 -1.95
N GLY A 104 6.54 -2.63 -3.00
CA GLY A 104 7.20 -2.11 -4.19
C GLY A 104 6.25 -1.36 -5.12
N GLN A 105 6.49 -1.47 -6.42
CA GLN A 105 5.68 -0.87 -7.47
C GLN A 105 5.90 -1.57 -8.81
N LYS A 106 5.04 -1.26 -9.79
CA LYS A 106 5.24 -1.66 -11.19
C LYS A 106 6.21 -0.68 -11.86
N GLU A 107 7.34 -1.17 -12.34
CA GLU A 107 8.31 -0.40 -13.13
C GLU A 107 8.54 -1.08 -14.47
N GLY A 108 8.05 -0.47 -15.55
CA GLY A 108 8.02 -1.10 -16.85
C GLY A 108 7.19 -2.40 -16.83
N GLY A 109 7.79 -3.52 -17.22
CA GLY A 109 7.16 -4.84 -17.26
C GLY A 109 7.45 -5.73 -16.05
N ARG A 110 7.92 -5.18 -14.92
CA ARG A 110 8.27 -5.97 -13.72
C ARG A 110 7.78 -5.30 -12.43
N CYS A 111 7.66 -6.11 -11.38
CA CYS A 111 7.42 -5.64 -10.03
C CYS A 111 8.74 -5.48 -9.29
N THR A 112 8.91 -4.39 -8.54
CA THR A 112 10.08 -4.19 -7.67
C THR A 112 9.92 -4.87 -6.30
N GLY A 113 8.68 -5.14 -5.88
CA GLY A 113 8.32 -5.81 -4.64
C GLY A 113 7.67 -7.18 -4.86
N LYS A 114 6.79 -7.58 -3.93
CA LYS A 114 6.05 -8.84 -3.99
C LYS A 114 5.15 -8.89 -5.22
N GLN A 115 4.96 -10.10 -5.75
CA GLN A 115 4.07 -10.40 -6.87
C GLN A 115 2.91 -11.27 -6.39
N ILE A 116 1.69 -10.89 -6.75
CA ILE A 116 0.48 -11.64 -6.44
C ILE A 116 -0.08 -12.22 -7.73
N HIS A 117 -0.25 -13.54 -7.76
CA HIS A 117 -0.87 -14.24 -8.89
C HIS A 117 -2.35 -14.46 -8.62
N VAL A 118 -3.19 -13.86 -9.47
CA VAL A 118 -4.64 -14.08 -9.47
C VAL A 118 -4.99 -15.14 -10.52
N GLY A 119 -5.64 -16.21 -10.09
CA GLY A 119 -6.11 -17.30 -10.93
C GLY A 119 -7.30 -16.92 -11.81
N SER A 120 -7.69 -17.83 -12.72
CA SER A 120 -8.87 -17.66 -13.59
C SER A 120 -10.20 -17.60 -12.82
N ASP A 121 -10.22 -18.10 -11.59
CA ASP A 121 -11.34 -18.03 -10.65
C ASP A 121 -11.37 -16.73 -9.82
N GLY A 122 -10.43 -15.80 -10.07
CA GLY A 122 -10.31 -14.55 -9.33
C GLY A 122 -9.68 -14.69 -7.94
N ARG A 123 -9.18 -15.88 -7.58
CA ARG A 123 -8.54 -16.13 -6.28
C ARG A 123 -7.04 -15.90 -6.34
N ALA A 124 -6.46 -15.48 -5.22
CA ALA A 124 -5.02 -15.31 -5.07
C ALA A 124 -4.55 -15.76 -3.69
N HIS A 125 -3.34 -16.31 -3.63
CA HIS A 125 -2.68 -16.69 -2.39
C HIS A 125 -1.94 -15.48 -1.80
N PHE A 126 -2.12 -15.25 -0.51
CA PHE A 126 -1.45 -14.19 0.24
C PHE A 126 -0.72 -14.80 1.42
N ARG A 127 0.55 -14.44 1.56
CA ARG A 127 1.36 -14.70 2.75
C ARG A 127 1.95 -13.40 3.27
N ILE A 128 1.54 -12.99 4.47
CA ILE A 128 1.94 -11.74 5.11
C ILE A 128 2.40 -12.08 6.52
N SER A 129 3.70 -11.90 6.80
CA SER A 129 4.21 -12.15 8.15
C SER A 129 3.81 -11.01 9.07
N ASN A 130 3.56 -11.31 10.34
CA ASN A 130 3.40 -10.28 11.37
C ASN A 130 4.70 -9.51 11.67
N ARG A 131 5.80 -9.90 11.03
CA ARG A 131 7.12 -9.26 11.13
C ARG A 131 7.54 -8.52 9.85
N ASP A 132 6.67 -8.47 8.84
CA ASP A 132 6.92 -7.67 7.65
C ASP A 132 6.99 -6.18 8.03
N GLU A 133 7.83 -5.40 7.35
CA GLU A 133 7.94 -3.94 7.56
C GLU A 133 6.58 -3.25 7.45
N ASP A 134 5.82 -3.66 6.42
CA ASP A 134 4.45 -3.26 6.18
C ASP A 134 3.59 -4.54 6.14
N PRO A 135 2.87 -4.91 7.21
CA PRO A 135 2.12 -6.16 7.28
C PRO A 135 0.75 -6.05 6.57
N PHE A 136 0.76 -5.51 5.36
CA PHE A 136 -0.39 -5.43 4.46
C PHE A 136 0.06 -5.41 3.00
N VAL A 137 -0.81 -5.86 2.10
CA VAL A 137 -0.57 -5.97 0.66
C VAL A 137 -1.72 -5.31 -0.09
N ALA A 138 -1.40 -4.53 -1.13
CA ALA A 138 -2.41 -3.91 -1.99
C ALA A 138 -2.08 -4.12 -3.47
N ILE A 139 -3.07 -4.55 -4.24
CA ILE A 139 -2.97 -4.75 -5.69
C ILE A 139 -4.16 -4.11 -6.41
N HIS A 140 -3.95 -3.60 -7.61
CA HIS A 140 -5.01 -2.95 -8.40
C HIS A 140 -4.82 -3.10 -9.90
N ALA A 141 -5.83 -2.74 -10.70
CA ALA A 141 -5.84 -2.91 -12.16
C ALA A 141 -4.58 -2.36 -12.85
N GLU A 142 -4.12 -1.16 -12.47
CA GLU A 142 -2.90 -0.55 -13.04
C GLU A 142 -1.57 -1.12 -12.51
N SER A 143 -1.59 -1.96 -11.47
CA SER A 143 -0.39 -2.67 -10.97
C SER A 143 -0.24 -4.06 -11.60
N LYS A 144 -1.18 -4.47 -12.46
CA LYS A 144 -1.10 -5.71 -13.24
C LYS A 144 0.01 -5.64 -14.28
N LEU A 145 0.79 -6.71 -14.44
CA LEU A 145 1.77 -6.88 -15.52
C LEU A 145 1.07 -7.14 -16.87
#